data_AF-A0A453CRJ0-F1
#
_entry.id   AF-A0A453CRJ0-F1
#
_cell.length_a   1.000
_cell.length_b   1.000
_cell.length_c   1.000
_cell.angle_alpha   90.00
_cell.angle_beta   90.00
_cell.angle_gamma   90.00
#
_symmetry.space_group_name_H-M   'P 1'
#
loop_
_entity.id
_entity.type
_entity.pdbx_description
1 polymer ?
#
loop_
_entity_poly.entity_id
_entity_poly.type
_entity_poly.pdbx_seq_one_letter_code
_entity_poly.pdbx_strand_id
1 'polypeptide(L)'
;MLPGELSDARILWAKNGALTTVVDDFFDVGGSKKELENLTTLVEMWDKHEEIQYYSEHVEIVFSAIYNSVNQLGAKASAVQGRNVTKHFVDIWQDLIRNMMTEVEWRETGYIPTPEEYMENAVVTFALGPIVLPALYFIGPKITEYTVRDTEYNELFRLMSTCGRLLNDVQT
;
A
#
# COMPACT_ATOMS: atom_id res chain seq x y z
N MET A 1 2.13 2.13 29.13
CA MET A 1 3.14 2.51 28.11
C MET A 1 3.33 1.31 27.20
N LEU A 2 3.33 1.50 25.87
CA LEU A 2 3.52 0.38 24.93
C LEU A 2 4.96 -0.17 25.01
N PRO A 3 5.20 -1.47 24.71
CA PRO A 3 6.53 -2.08 24.81
C PRO A 3 7.59 -1.35 23.94
N GLY A 4 8.77 -1.09 24.50
CA GLY A 4 9.85 -0.39 23.79
C GLY A 4 10.36 -1.14 22.55
N GLU A 5 10.39 -2.47 22.62
CA GLU A 5 10.81 -3.37 21.54
C GLU A 5 9.99 -3.24 20.24
N LEU A 6 8.76 -2.74 20.33
CA LEU A 6 7.87 -2.53 19.18
C LEU A 6 7.97 -1.11 18.59
N SER A 7 8.99 -0.33 18.96
CA SER A 7 9.16 1.06 18.49
C SER A 7 9.19 1.15 16.96
N ASP A 8 9.96 0.27 16.32
CA ASP A 8 10.13 0.29 14.87
C ASP A 8 8.85 -0.08 14.12
N ALA A 9 8.14 -1.09 14.62
CA ALA A 9 6.83 -1.46 14.09
C ALA A 9 5.83 -0.31 14.20
N ARG A 10 5.79 0.41 15.33
CA ARG A 10 4.90 1.57 15.52
C ARG A 10 5.26 2.74 14.62
N ILE A 11 6.56 3.04 14.46
CA ILE A 11 7.01 4.12 13.57
C ILE A 11 6.63 3.80 12.13
N LEU A 12 6.84 2.55 11.69
CA LEU A 12 6.41 2.09 10.37
C LEU A 12 4.90 2.26 10.21
N TRP A 13 4.12 1.76 11.16
CA TRP A 13 2.66 1.80 11.11
C TRP A 13 2.15 3.24 11.00
N ALA A 14 2.67 4.15 11.83
CA ALA A 14 2.26 5.54 11.81
C ALA A 14 2.63 6.25 10.50
N LYS A 15 3.85 6.02 9.98
CA LYS A 15 4.29 6.59 8.71
C LYS A 15 3.43 6.12 7.55
N ASN A 16 3.24 4.80 7.43
CA ASN A 16 2.47 4.24 6.33
C ASN A 16 0.99 4.56 6.46
N GLY A 17 0.41 4.58 7.67
CA GLY A 17 -0.97 4.99 7.87
C GLY A 17 -1.23 6.44 7.44
N ALA A 18 -0.35 7.37 7.79
CA ALA A 18 -0.46 8.75 7.32
C ALA A 18 -0.28 8.84 5.80
N LEU A 19 0.70 8.13 5.24
CA LEU A 19 0.98 8.16 3.81
C LEU A 19 -0.14 7.54 2.98
N THR A 20 -0.74 6.43 3.41
CA THR A 20 -1.87 5.82 2.71
C THR A 20 -3.08 6.75 2.70
N THR A 21 -3.32 7.53 3.77
CA THR A 21 -4.37 8.55 3.77
C THR A 21 -4.10 9.67 2.76
N VAL A 22 -2.84 10.14 2.65
CA VAL A 22 -2.49 11.14 1.61
C VAL A 22 -2.70 10.59 0.21
N VAL A 23 -2.36 9.31 -0.02
CA VAL A 23 -2.55 8.66 -1.33
C VAL A 23 -4.04 8.47 -1.62
N ASP A 24 -4.83 8.03 -0.65
CA ASP A 24 -6.29 7.90 -0.74
C ASP A 24 -6.96 9.22 -1.16
N ASP A 25 -6.69 10.31 -0.43
CA ASP A 25 -7.17 11.65 -0.78
C ASP A 25 -6.73 12.09 -2.19
N PHE A 26 -5.51 11.72 -2.60
CA PHE A 26 -5.00 12.04 -3.94
C PHE A 26 -5.77 11.29 -5.04
N PHE A 27 -6.11 10.02 -4.83
CA PHE A 27 -6.88 9.22 -5.80
C PHE A 27 -8.37 9.58 -5.83
N ASP A 28 -8.94 10.01 -4.70
CA ASP A 28 -10.38 10.26 -4.58
C ASP A 28 -10.80 11.67 -4.98
N VAL A 29 -10.02 12.69 -4.62
CA VAL A 29 -10.40 14.09 -4.83
C VAL A 29 -9.26 15.00 -5.29
N GLY A 30 -8.01 14.67 -4.95
CA GLY A 30 -6.88 15.58 -5.11
C GLY A 30 -6.26 15.60 -6.50
N GLY A 31 -6.15 14.44 -7.15
CA GLY A 31 -5.42 14.25 -8.39
C GLY A 31 -6.34 14.22 -9.62
N SER A 32 -5.84 14.77 -10.73
CA SER A 32 -6.45 14.54 -12.05
C SER A 32 -6.10 13.16 -12.60
N LYS A 33 -6.92 12.60 -13.50
CA LYS A 33 -6.64 11.30 -14.13
C LYS A 33 -5.20 11.16 -14.64
N LYS A 34 -4.69 12.20 -15.31
CA LYS A 34 -3.32 12.21 -15.85
C LYS A 34 -2.24 12.15 -14.75
N GLU A 35 -2.50 12.79 -13.60
CA GLU A 35 -1.61 12.70 -12.44
C GLU A 35 -1.64 11.29 -11.84
N LEU A 36 -2.82 10.68 -11.73
CA LEU A 36 -2.98 9.32 -11.21
C LEU A 36 -2.35 8.26 -12.13
N GLU A 37 -2.52 8.39 -13.45
CA GLU A 37 -1.87 7.54 -14.45
C GLU A 37 -0.34 7.67 -14.39
N ASN A 38 0.18 8.89 -14.24
CA ASN A 38 1.61 9.14 -14.12
C ASN A 38 2.18 8.58 -12.81
N LEU A 39 1.51 8.81 -11.68
CA LEU A 39 1.88 8.23 -10.39
C LEU A 39 1.88 6.70 -10.44
N THR A 40 0.86 6.11 -11.05
CA THR A 40 0.75 4.66 -11.22
C THR A 40 1.92 4.11 -12.04
N THR A 41 2.24 4.77 -13.15
CA THR A 41 3.38 4.38 -14.00
C THR A 41 4.71 4.45 -13.24
N LEU A 42 4.92 5.51 -12.45
CA LEU A 42 6.12 5.68 -11.62
C LEU A 42 6.28 4.55 -10.60
N VAL A 43 5.19 4.13 -9.94
CA VAL A 43 5.23 3.05 -8.94
C VAL A 43 5.36 1.67 -9.58
N GLU A 44 4.72 1.40 -10.72
CA GLU A 44 4.89 0.16 -11.48
C GLU A 44 6.33 0.03 -12.04
N MET A 45 6.91 1.13 -12.52
CA MET A 45 8.29 1.17 -13.01
C MET A 45 9.31 1.49 -11.90
N TRP A 46 9.10 0.96 -10.69
CA TRP A 46 9.87 1.30 -9.49
C TRP A 46 11.39 1.40 -9.69
N ASP A 47 11.99 0.37 -10.30
CA ASP A 47 13.45 0.28 -10.50
C ASP A 47 13.97 1.12 -11.68
N LYS A 48 13.07 1.73 -12.45
CA LYS A 48 13.35 2.55 -13.65
C LYS A 48 12.57 3.86 -13.66
N HIS A 49 12.12 4.32 -12.49
CA HIS A 49 11.22 5.47 -12.38
C HIS A 49 11.90 6.75 -12.89
N GLU A 50 13.24 6.80 -12.89
CA GLU A 50 14.04 7.89 -13.47
C GLU A 50 13.87 8.05 -14.99
N GLU A 51 13.36 7.03 -15.70
CA GLU A 51 13.01 7.10 -17.12
C GLU A 51 11.68 7.86 -17.34
N ILE A 52 10.92 8.13 -16.26
CA ILE A 52 9.59 8.71 -16.30
C ILE A 52 9.63 10.14 -15.72
N GLN A 53 9.07 11.10 -16.45
CA GLN A 53 8.93 12.46 -15.96
C GLN A 53 7.72 12.60 -15.05
N TYR A 54 7.88 13.38 -13.97
CA TYR A 54 6.76 13.79 -13.14
C TYR A 54 5.83 14.70 -13.94
N TYR A 55 4.54 14.38 -13.95
CA TYR A 55 3.52 15.17 -14.63
C TYR A 55 3.24 16.49 -13.90
N SER A 56 3.35 16.51 -12.57
CA SER A 56 3.18 17.70 -11.73
C SER A 56 4.04 17.62 -10.47
N GLU A 57 4.21 18.76 -9.79
CA GLU A 57 4.87 18.84 -8.48
C GLU A 57 4.14 17.97 -7.43
N HIS A 58 2.81 17.87 -7.50
CA HIS A 58 2.04 17.01 -6.60
C HIS A 58 2.42 15.54 -6.78
N VAL A 59 2.52 15.07 -8.03
CA VAL A 59 2.94 13.69 -8.32
C VAL A 59 4.36 13.45 -7.83
N GLU A 60 5.28 14.38 -8.06
CA GLU A 60 6.66 14.30 -7.56
C GLU A 60 6.68 14.15 -6.03
N ILE A 61 5.91 14.96 -5.30
CA ILE A 61 5.83 14.92 -3.84
C ILE A 61 5.28 13.57 -3.35
N VAL A 62 4.14 13.13 -3.90
CA VAL A 62 3.49 11.88 -3.47
C VAL A 62 4.37 10.67 -3.80
N PHE A 63 4.88 10.58 -5.03
CA PHE A 63 5.78 9.51 -5.43
C PHE A 63 7.05 9.49 -4.57
N SER A 64 7.69 10.65 -4.38
CA SER A 64 8.90 10.74 -3.56
C SER A 64 8.65 10.32 -2.12
N ALA A 65 7.48 10.61 -1.55
CA ALA A 65 7.11 10.17 -0.21
C ALA A 65 6.98 8.64 -0.13
N ILE A 66 6.31 8.01 -1.11
CA ILE A 66 6.20 6.55 -1.23
C ILE A 66 7.58 5.92 -1.42
N TYR A 67 8.32 6.37 -2.43
CA TYR A 67 9.63 5.84 -2.80
C TYR A 67 10.62 5.89 -1.64
N ASN A 68 10.77 7.04 -1.00
CA ASN A 68 11.71 7.19 0.10
C ASN A 68 11.26 6.39 1.34
N SER A 69 9.96 6.38 1.67
CA SER A 69 9.45 5.61 2.81
C SER A 69 9.66 4.12 2.63
N VAL A 70 9.28 3.58 1.47
CA VAL A 70 9.42 2.15 1.14
C VAL A 70 10.88 1.72 1.17
N ASN A 71 11.78 2.47 0.54
CA ASN A 71 13.20 2.10 0.51
C ASN A 71 13.84 2.20 1.89
N GLN A 72 13.54 3.26 2.67
CA GLN A 72 14.06 3.42 4.02
C GLN A 72 13.59 2.30 4.96
N LEU A 73 12.28 2.05 4.99
CA LEU A 73 11.68 1.05 5.87
C LEU A 73 12.03 -0.38 5.43
N GLY A 74 12.06 -0.62 4.11
CA GLY A 74 12.46 -1.89 3.52
C GLY A 74 13.91 -2.25 3.85
N ALA A 75 14.84 -1.29 3.78
CA ALA A 75 16.23 -1.51 4.19
C ALA A 75 16.33 -1.87 5.68
N LYS A 76 15.57 -1.18 6.54
CA LYS A 76 15.54 -1.45 7.98
C LYS A 76 14.96 -2.83 8.29
N ALA A 77 13.85 -3.18 7.65
CA ALA A 77 13.23 -4.50 7.77
C ALA A 77 14.18 -5.59 7.27
N SER A 78 14.90 -5.34 6.17
CA SER A 78 15.87 -6.28 5.61
C SER A 78 17.00 -6.59 6.58
N ALA A 79 17.46 -5.59 7.33
CA ALA A 79 18.47 -5.78 8.39
C ALA A 79 17.94 -6.65 9.54
N VAL A 80 16.70 -6.44 9.99
CA VAL A 80 16.06 -7.26 11.03
C VAL A 80 15.89 -8.70 10.57
N GLN A 81 15.45 -8.89 9.33
CA GLN A 81 15.16 -10.20 8.76
C GLN A 81 16.42 -10.95 8.30
N GLY A 82 17.51 -10.24 7.99
CA GLY A 82 18.74 -10.81 7.44
C GLY A 82 18.59 -11.27 5.97
N ARG A 83 17.60 -10.73 5.26
CA ARG A 83 17.35 -10.94 3.83
C ARG A 83 16.70 -9.69 3.23
N ASN A 84 16.82 -9.47 1.93
CA ASN A 84 16.11 -8.37 1.28
C ASN A 84 14.60 -8.61 1.32
N VAL A 85 13.86 -7.70 1.95
CA VAL A 85 12.38 -7.70 1.97
C VAL A 85 11.78 -6.46 1.31
N THR A 86 12.61 -5.52 0.83
CA THR A 86 12.15 -4.27 0.21
C THR A 86 11.25 -4.55 -1.00
N LYS A 87 11.56 -5.57 -1.80
CA LYS A 87 10.71 -5.95 -2.94
C LYS A 87 9.27 -6.24 -2.53
N HIS A 88 9.05 -6.91 -1.39
CA HIS A 88 7.69 -7.19 -0.91
C HIS A 88 6.92 -5.90 -0.60
N PHE A 89 7.61 -4.85 -0.11
CA PHE A 89 6.97 -3.56 0.17
C PHE A 89 6.58 -2.87 -1.14
N VAL A 90 7.45 -2.94 -2.16
CA VAL A 90 7.17 -2.41 -3.50
C VAL A 90 5.96 -3.11 -4.10
N ASP A 91 5.94 -4.44 -4.09
CA ASP A 91 4.84 -5.24 -4.64
C ASP A 91 3.50 -4.86 -3.95
N ILE A 92 3.49 -4.66 -2.63
CA ILE A 92 2.30 -4.21 -1.88
C ILE A 92 1.80 -2.82 -2.32
N TRP A 93 2.71 -1.87 -2.57
CA TRP A 93 2.33 -0.52 -3.03
C TRP A 93 1.86 -0.51 -4.48
N GLN A 94 2.48 -1.34 -5.33
CA GLN A 94 2.04 -1.54 -6.71
C GLN A 94 0.61 -2.10 -6.76
N ASP A 95 0.34 -3.13 -5.95
CA ASP A 95 -1.01 -3.70 -5.86
C ASP A 95 -2.03 -2.68 -5.36
N LEU A 96 -1.71 -1.89 -4.33
CA LEU A 96 -2.62 -0.85 -3.83
C LEU A 96 -2.99 0.16 -4.94
N ILE A 97 -1.99 0.76 -5.58
CA ILE A 97 -2.20 1.82 -6.57
C ILE A 97 -2.94 1.28 -7.80
N ARG A 98 -2.64 0.06 -8.24
CA ARG A 98 -3.35 -0.58 -9.36
C ARG A 98 -4.84 -0.78 -9.06
N ASN A 99 -5.18 -1.20 -7.84
CA ASN A 99 -6.57 -1.37 -7.42
C ASN A 99 -7.27 -0.02 -7.19
N MET A 100 -6.56 1.02 -6.74
CA MET A 100 -7.10 2.38 -6.67
C MET A 100 -7.41 2.95 -8.07
N MET A 101 -6.58 2.67 -9.07
CA MET A 101 -6.90 3.02 -10.47
C MET A 101 -8.16 2.33 -10.98
N THR A 102 -8.44 1.12 -10.53
CA THR A 102 -9.69 0.41 -10.88
C THR A 102 -10.91 1.16 -10.33
N GLU A 103 -10.84 1.69 -9.11
CA GLU A 103 -11.91 2.53 -8.54
C GLU A 103 -12.09 3.85 -9.31
N VAL A 104 -10.98 4.48 -9.73
CA VAL A 104 -11.02 5.66 -10.60
C VAL A 104 -11.75 5.34 -11.91
N GLU A 105 -11.44 4.22 -12.55
CA GLU A 105 -12.10 3.79 -13.78
C GLU A 105 -13.60 3.52 -13.58
N TRP A 106 -13.97 2.85 -12.48
CA TRP A 106 -15.38 2.65 -12.13
C TRP A 106 -16.11 3.98 -11.96
N ARG A 107 -15.53 4.93 -11.21
CA ARG A 107 -16.09 6.27 -11.00
C ARG A 107 -16.26 7.05 -12.30
N GLU A 108 -15.25 7.06 -13.16
CA GLU A 108 -15.29 7.83 -14.41
C GLU A 108 -16.26 7.26 -15.45
N THR A 109 -16.41 5.93 -15.49
CA THR A 109 -17.32 5.26 -16.42
C THR A 109 -18.74 5.16 -15.89
N GLY A 110 -18.96 5.44 -14.60
CA GLY A 110 -20.22 5.18 -13.91
C GLY A 110 -20.54 3.70 -13.79
N TYR A 111 -19.51 2.83 -13.87
CA TYR A 111 -19.67 1.40 -13.69
C TYR A 111 -19.95 1.08 -12.22
N ILE A 112 -20.94 0.22 -12.00
CA ILE A 112 -21.31 -0.26 -10.67
C ILE A 112 -20.93 -1.74 -10.61
N PRO A 113 -19.87 -2.11 -9.88
CA PRO A 113 -19.44 -3.50 -9.77
C PRO A 113 -20.46 -4.36 -9.02
N THR A 114 -20.38 -5.67 -9.21
CA THR A 114 -21.08 -6.61 -8.33
C THR A 114 -20.49 -6.56 -6.91
N PRO A 115 -21.22 -6.96 -5.85
CA PRO A 115 -20.67 -7.01 -4.51
C PRO A 115 -19.38 -7.85 -4.42
N GLU A 116 -19.29 -8.95 -5.16
CA GLU A 116 -18.11 -9.81 -5.21
C GLU A 116 -16.91 -9.10 -5.85
N GLU A 117 -17.10 -8.51 -7.03
CA GLU A 117 -16.07 -7.75 -7.75
C GLU A 117 -15.61 -6.52 -6.97
N TYR A 118 -16.56 -5.80 -6.35
CA TYR A 118 -16.26 -4.71 -5.43
C TYR A 118 -15.34 -5.19 -4.32
N MET A 119 -15.72 -6.27 -3.62
CA MET A 119 -14.94 -6.75 -2.47
C MET A 119 -13.56 -7.27 -2.86
N GLU A 120 -13.37 -7.84 -4.05
CA GLU A 120 -12.04 -8.24 -4.54
C GLU A 120 -11.07 -7.05 -4.64
N ASN A 121 -11.55 -5.89 -5.07
CA ASN A 121 -10.76 -4.66 -5.16
C ASN A 121 -10.70 -3.94 -3.80
N ALA A 122 -11.83 -3.82 -3.12
CA ALA A 122 -12.03 -2.98 -1.94
C ALA A 122 -11.23 -3.46 -0.71
N VAL A 123 -10.91 -4.75 -0.62
CA VAL A 123 -10.01 -5.27 0.43
C VAL A 123 -8.57 -4.79 0.25
N VAL A 124 -8.16 -4.52 -0.99
CA VAL A 124 -6.83 -3.98 -1.29
C VAL A 124 -6.83 -2.47 -1.08
N THR A 125 -7.83 -1.76 -1.63
CA THR A 125 -7.91 -0.28 -1.56
C THR A 125 -8.23 0.26 -0.17
N PHE A 126 -8.71 -0.58 0.77
CA PHE A 126 -8.76 -0.22 2.20
C PHE A 126 -7.35 0.03 2.80
N ALA A 127 -6.29 -0.22 2.03
CA ALA A 127 -4.91 0.22 2.28
C ALA A 127 -4.24 -0.32 3.55
N LEU A 128 -4.77 -1.40 4.15
CA LEU A 128 -4.08 -2.11 5.23
C LEU A 128 -2.81 -2.83 4.76
N GLY A 129 -2.66 -3.10 3.46
CA GLY A 129 -1.49 -3.78 2.89
C GLY A 129 -0.18 -3.08 3.28
N PRO A 130 0.04 -1.81 2.88
CA PRO A 130 1.23 -1.06 3.25
C PRO A 130 1.44 -0.86 4.75
N ILE A 131 0.39 -0.94 5.55
CA ILE A 131 0.45 -0.66 7.00
C ILE A 131 0.83 -1.93 7.78
N VAL A 132 0.07 -3.00 7.59
CA VAL A 132 0.13 -4.19 8.44
C VAL A 132 1.20 -5.15 7.98
N LEU A 133 1.26 -5.46 6.69
CA LEU A 133 2.14 -6.51 6.17
C LEU A 133 3.62 -6.17 6.37
N PRO A 134 4.08 -4.93 6.12
CA PRO A 134 5.44 -4.50 6.44
C PRO A 134 5.75 -4.51 7.94
N ALA A 135 4.77 -4.21 8.81
CA ALA A 135 4.98 -4.17 10.26
C ALA A 135 5.35 -5.55 10.82
N LEU A 136 4.86 -6.63 10.21
CA LEU A 136 5.16 -8.00 10.61
C LEU A 136 6.67 -8.31 10.57
N TYR A 137 7.43 -7.66 9.68
CA TYR A 137 8.89 -7.83 9.62
C TYR A 137 9.64 -7.22 10.82
N PHE A 138 8.97 -6.45 11.67
CA PHE A 138 9.54 -5.85 12.87
C PHE A 138 9.04 -6.52 14.16
N ILE A 139 8.16 -7.52 14.05
CA ILE A 139 7.49 -8.13 15.20
C ILE A 139 7.79 -9.63 15.24
N GLY A 140 8.23 -10.10 16.40
CA GLY A 140 8.38 -11.53 16.66
C GLY A 140 9.48 -12.20 15.82
N PRO A 141 9.28 -13.45 15.37
CA PRO A 141 10.30 -14.22 14.66
C PRO A 141 10.52 -13.72 13.23
N LYS A 142 11.63 -14.14 12.63
CA LYS A 142 11.91 -13.88 11.21
C LYS A 142 10.84 -14.54 10.33
N ILE A 143 10.37 -13.79 9.33
CA ILE A 143 9.36 -14.21 8.35
C ILE A 143 10.08 -14.68 7.09
N THR A 144 9.82 -15.92 6.70
CA THR A 144 10.44 -16.53 5.51
C THR A 144 9.74 -16.09 4.23
N GLU A 145 10.39 -16.28 3.08
CA GLU A 145 9.74 -16.08 1.77
C GLU A 145 8.58 -17.04 1.54
N TYR A 146 8.64 -18.25 2.12
CA TYR A 146 7.53 -19.21 2.07
C TYR A 146 6.32 -18.67 2.82
N THR A 147 6.53 -18.07 4.00
CA THR A 147 5.44 -17.53 4.83
C THR A 147 4.64 -16.46 4.10
N VAL A 148 5.30 -15.52 3.41
CA VAL A 148 4.59 -14.44 2.69
C VAL A 148 3.90 -14.91 1.41
N ARG A 149 4.23 -16.11 0.93
CA ARG A 149 3.57 -16.76 -0.22
C ARG A 149 2.51 -17.76 0.22
N ASP A 150 2.38 -17.99 1.52
CA ASP A 150 1.45 -18.97 2.07
C ASP A 150 0.01 -18.49 1.90
N THR A 151 -0.89 -19.43 1.62
CA THR A 151 -2.33 -19.15 1.50
C THR A 151 -2.92 -18.61 2.79
N GLU A 152 -2.46 -19.07 3.96
CA GLU A 152 -2.95 -18.59 5.25
C GLU A 152 -2.55 -17.13 5.50
N TYR A 153 -1.36 -16.72 5.06
CA TYR A 153 -0.91 -15.32 5.15
C TYR A 153 -1.85 -14.39 4.37
N ASN A 154 -2.15 -14.77 3.13
CA ASN A 154 -3.05 -14.01 2.26
C ASN A 154 -4.49 -14.04 2.76
N GLU A 155 -4.97 -15.17 3.31
CA GLU A 155 -6.33 -15.26 3.84
C GLU A 155 -6.50 -14.42 5.11
N LEU A 156 -5.52 -14.40 6.00
CA LEU A 156 -5.55 -13.53 7.18
C LEU A 156 -5.58 -12.05 6.79
N PHE A 157 -4.79 -11.65 5.81
CA PHE A 157 -4.84 -10.31 5.25
C PHE A 157 -6.23 -10.00 4.69
N ARG A 158 -6.77 -10.88 3.84
CA ARG A 158 -8.08 -10.73 3.21
C ARG A 158 -9.19 -10.57 4.25
N LEU A 159 -9.23 -11.43 5.27
CA LEU A 159 -10.24 -11.38 6.33
C LEU A 159 -10.15 -10.08 7.14
N MET A 160 -8.94 -9.67 7.54
CA MET A 160 -8.72 -8.42 8.26
C MET A 160 -9.19 -7.22 7.42
N SER A 161 -8.79 -7.15 6.16
CA SER A 161 -9.19 -6.08 5.24
C SER A 161 -10.68 -6.09 4.94
N THR A 162 -11.31 -7.27 4.84
CA THR A 162 -12.76 -7.41 4.67
C THR A 162 -13.50 -6.78 5.85
N CYS A 163 -13.10 -7.10 7.08
CA CYS A 163 -13.69 -6.50 8.27
C CYS A 163 -13.50 -4.97 8.27
N GLY A 164 -12.29 -4.50 7.96
CA GLY A 164 -11.98 -3.07 7.91
C GLY A 164 -12.82 -2.32 6.87
N ARG A 165 -12.85 -2.82 5.64
CA ARG A 165 -13.64 -2.30 4.53
C ARG A 165 -15.12 -2.22 4.88
N LEU A 166 -15.73 -3.33 5.30
CA LEU A 166 -17.16 -3.36 5.61
C LEU A 166 -17.52 -2.44 6.78
N LEU A 167 -16.66 -2.31 7.80
CA LEU A 167 -16.90 -1.40 8.92
C LEU A 167 -16.75 0.08 8.53
N ASN A 168 -15.93 0.39 7.53
CA ASN A 168 -15.80 1.72 6.97
C ASN A 168 -17.03 2.06 6.12
N ASP A 169 -17.42 1.20 5.19
CA ASP A 169 -18.53 1.42 4.26
C ASP A 169 -19.89 1.62 4.96
N VAL A 170 -20.11 1.04 6.15
CA VAL A 170 -21.36 1.28 6.90
C VAL A 170 -21.43 2.67 7.56
N GLN A 171 -20.33 3.43 7.56
CA GLN A 171 -20.22 4.75 8.19
C GLN A 171 -20.07 5.91 7.19
N THR A 172 -19.74 5.63 5.94
CA THR A 172 -19.44 6.61 4.88
C THR A 172 -20.20 6.27 3.61
#